data_AF-K0YF95-F1
#
_entry.id   AF-K0YF95-F1
#
_cell.length_a   1.000
_cell.length_b   1.000
_cell.length_c   1.000
_cell.angle_alpha   90.00
_cell.angle_beta   90.00
_cell.angle_gamma   90.00
#
_symmetry.space_group_name_H-M   'P 1'
#
loop_
_entity.id
_entity.type
_entity.pdbx_description
1 polymer ?
#
loop_
_entity_poly.entity_id
_entity_poly.type
_entity_poly.pdbx_seq_one_letter_code
_entity_poly.pdbx_strand_id
1 'polypeptide(L)'
;MAGFDSIINVDELLPDFYFTSTDSKGDSLTKRVRNRIRDFADDEKTPGVLTSWGRFKTARATIQRILLDQPSKATPLILEALGYRTPKRVTFETAQGQLELTASTSDGVVALAAEPVADISELETTARPANTVTRDETWLAGPPPRSTDDAETTGIAAGSEVLAGADTNGPTDAGKDTADSVAATPRGGGLSVFKLLTEIFLADEPPVFVLVAAGGWLVVAERDSWPLGKYLAINLAAVVERADITQAGETAHAV
;
A
#
# COMPACT_ATOMS: atom_id res chain seq x y z
N MET A 1 27.70 -7.74 10.79
CA MET A 1 26.69 -6.69 11.01
C MET A 1 25.44 -7.15 10.29
N ALA A 2 24.43 -7.64 11.00
CA ALA A 2 23.18 -8.06 10.36
C ALA A 2 22.39 -6.79 10.01
N GLY A 3 22.67 -6.22 8.84
CA GLY A 3 21.93 -5.07 8.33
C GLY A 3 20.53 -5.51 7.89
N PHE A 4 19.50 -4.83 8.37
CA PHE A 4 18.14 -5.00 7.89
C PHE A 4 17.99 -4.26 6.57
N ASP A 5 18.32 -4.92 5.46
CA ASP A 5 18.21 -4.34 4.11
C ASP A 5 16.76 -3.99 3.72
N SER A 6 15.79 -4.61 4.40
CA SER A 6 14.36 -4.36 4.18
C SER A 6 13.79 -3.27 5.07
N ILE A 7 14.57 -2.61 5.93
CA ILE A 7 14.12 -1.55 6.84
C ILE A 7 14.99 -0.31 6.64
N ILE A 8 14.36 0.81 6.33
CA ILE A 8 14.99 2.11 6.19
C ILE A 8 14.51 3.00 7.33
N ASN A 9 15.44 3.43 8.19
CA ASN A 9 15.20 4.30 9.33
C ASN A 9 15.52 5.75 8.93
N VAL A 10 14.59 6.42 8.25
CA VAL A 10 14.81 7.75 7.69
C VAL A 10 14.89 8.79 8.81
N ASP A 11 15.95 9.60 8.75
CA ASP A 11 16.31 10.63 9.74
C ASP A 11 16.30 10.13 11.20
N GLU A 12 16.63 8.85 11.40
CA GLU A 12 16.73 8.22 12.72
C GLU A 12 15.45 8.39 13.54
N LEU A 13 14.33 7.87 13.04
CA LEU A 13 13.11 7.73 13.83
C LEU A 13 13.38 6.85 15.06
N LEU A 14 14.03 5.71 14.84
CA LEU A 14 14.48 4.82 15.91
C LEU A 14 15.96 5.09 16.23
N PRO A 15 16.33 5.16 17.52
CA PRO A 15 17.74 5.25 17.91
C PRO A 15 18.61 4.09 17.42
N ASP A 16 19.87 4.36 17.06
CA ASP A 16 20.82 3.38 16.53
C ASP A 16 21.05 2.13 17.41
N PHE A 17 20.90 2.26 18.73
CA PHE A 17 21.06 1.13 19.64
C PHE A 17 20.05 -0.01 19.36
N TYR A 18 18.93 0.30 18.70
CA TYR A 18 17.95 -0.70 18.27
C TYR A 18 18.52 -1.67 17.21
N PHE A 19 19.45 -1.20 16.39
CA PHE A 19 20.01 -1.94 15.26
C PHE A 19 21.40 -2.54 15.54
N THR A 20 22.09 -2.06 16.58
CA THR A 20 23.51 -2.37 16.83
C THR A 20 23.76 -3.30 18.02
N SER A 21 22.75 -3.59 18.85
CA SER A 21 22.96 -4.30 20.11
C SER A 21 23.37 -5.78 19.92
N THR A 22 24.67 -6.03 20.07
CA THR A 22 25.28 -7.30 20.48
C THR A 22 25.28 -7.47 22.01
N ASP A 23 24.92 -6.43 22.77
CA ASP A 23 24.90 -6.49 24.23
C ASP A 23 23.59 -7.13 24.73
N SER A 24 23.76 -8.24 25.45
CA SER A 24 22.77 -8.99 26.22
C SER A 24 21.88 -8.15 27.16
N LYS A 25 22.26 -6.91 27.47
CA LYS A 25 21.53 -6.01 28.38
C LYS A 25 20.60 -5.00 27.69
N GLY A 26 20.77 -4.76 26.39
CA GLY A 26 19.96 -3.79 25.63
C GLY A 26 18.60 -4.33 25.20
N ASP A 27 17.65 -3.43 24.94
CA ASP A 27 16.30 -3.75 24.45
C ASP A 27 16.21 -3.57 22.93
N SER A 28 17.06 -4.32 22.20
CA SER A 28 17.20 -4.24 20.74
C SER A 28 15.91 -4.55 19.98
N LEU A 29 15.86 -4.11 18.72
CA LEU A 29 14.71 -4.38 17.84
C LEU A 29 14.44 -5.88 17.74
N THR A 30 15.48 -6.69 17.53
CA THR A 30 15.38 -8.15 17.47
C THR A 30 14.80 -8.75 18.76
N LYS A 31 15.23 -8.26 19.93
CA LYS A 31 14.72 -8.74 21.22
C LYS A 31 13.24 -8.36 21.39
N ARG A 32 12.86 -7.13 21.03
CA ARG A 32 11.46 -6.67 21.08
C ARG A 32 10.56 -7.42 20.12
N VAL A 33 11.00 -7.65 18.89
CA VAL A 33 10.27 -8.46 17.90
C VAL A 33 10.07 -9.89 18.42
N ARG A 34 11.12 -10.52 18.95
CA ARG A 34 11.01 -11.88 19.53
C ARG A 34 10.02 -11.93 20.70
N ASN A 35 10.09 -10.95 21.60
CA ASN A 35 9.14 -10.84 22.71
C ASN A 35 7.71 -10.69 22.18
N ARG A 36 7.50 -9.80 21.20
CA ARG A 36 6.16 -9.57 20.64
C ARG A 36 5.59 -10.80 19.91
N ILE A 37 6.43 -11.57 19.22
CA ILE A 37 6.02 -12.85 18.61
C ILE A 37 5.57 -13.85 19.68
N ARG A 38 6.26 -13.91 20.82
CA ARG A 38 5.84 -14.74 21.96
C ARG A 38 4.50 -14.27 22.51
N ASP A 39 4.35 -12.96 22.74
CA ASP A 39 3.10 -12.40 23.25
C ASP A 39 1.93 -12.69 22.30
N PHE A 40 2.13 -12.59 20.98
CA PHE A 40 1.13 -13.01 20.00
C PHE A 40 0.79 -14.50 20.08
N ALA A 41 1.79 -15.36 20.25
CA ALA A 41 1.56 -16.79 20.40
C ALA A 41 0.80 -17.12 21.69
N ASP A 42 0.96 -16.31 22.74
CA ASP A 42 0.21 -16.42 23.99
C ASP A 42 -1.23 -15.93 23.81
N ASP A 43 -1.45 -14.78 23.15
CA ASP A 43 -2.77 -14.25 22.83
C ASP A 43 -3.61 -15.24 22.01
N GLU A 44 -2.99 -15.90 21.01
CA GLU A 44 -3.63 -16.88 20.12
C GLU A 44 -4.04 -18.19 20.81
N LYS A 45 -3.63 -18.43 22.06
CA LYS A 45 -4.15 -19.57 22.85
C LYS A 45 -5.61 -19.36 23.26
N THR A 46 -6.08 -18.12 23.25
CA THR A 46 -7.47 -17.78 23.57
C THR A 46 -8.36 -18.13 22.37
N PRO A 47 -9.39 -18.99 22.54
CA PRO A 47 -10.27 -19.37 21.43
C PRO A 47 -10.91 -18.15 20.76
N GLY A 48 -10.83 -18.09 19.43
CA GLY A 48 -11.39 -16.99 18.64
C GLY A 48 -10.50 -15.75 18.50
N VAL A 49 -9.35 -15.71 19.19
CA VAL A 49 -8.37 -14.63 19.01
C VAL A 49 -7.42 -15.00 17.88
N LEU A 50 -7.36 -14.13 16.87
CA LEU A 50 -6.35 -14.18 15.82
C LEU A 50 -5.59 -12.86 15.83
N THR A 51 -4.27 -12.91 16.05
CA THR A 51 -3.44 -11.71 16.08
C THR A 51 -3.05 -11.27 14.66
N SER A 52 -2.40 -10.11 14.54
CA SER A 52 -1.83 -9.68 13.27
C SER A 52 -0.74 -10.64 12.77
N TRP A 53 0.01 -11.27 13.68
CA TRP A 53 0.99 -12.30 13.32
C TRP A 53 0.32 -13.56 12.77
N GLY A 54 -0.73 -14.06 13.41
CA GLY A 54 -1.54 -15.18 12.92
C GLY A 54 -2.09 -14.94 11.53
N ARG A 55 -2.76 -13.80 11.34
CA ARG A 55 -3.28 -13.37 10.04
C ARG A 55 -2.20 -13.30 8.97
N PHE A 56 -1.09 -12.64 9.27
CA PHE A 56 0.00 -12.46 8.31
C PHE A 56 0.64 -13.79 7.93
N LYS A 57 0.86 -14.71 8.89
CA LYS A 57 1.32 -16.09 8.60
C LYS A 57 0.37 -16.80 7.65
N THR A 58 -0.93 -16.76 7.90
CA THR A 58 -1.95 -17.42 7.06
C THR A 58 -2.03 -16.80 5.66
N ALA A 59 -1.98 -15.46 5.56
CA ALA A 59 -2.08 -14.74 4.30
C ALA A 59 -0.76 -14.71 3.51
N ARG A 60 0.37 -15.10 4.12
CA ARG A 60 1.74 -14.90 3.58
C ARG A 60 1.87 -15.35 2.12
N ALA A 61 1.57 -16.60 1.80
CA ALA A 61 1.74 -17.13 0.44
C ALA A 61 0.88 -16.38 -0.60
N THR A 62 -0.32 -15.96 -0.18
CA THR A 62 -1.23 -15.19 -1.04
C THR A 62 -0.70 -13.77 -1.26
N ILE A 63 -0.24 -13.11 -0.20
CA ILE A 63 0.38 -11.77 -0.28
C ILE A 63 1.63 -11.82 -1.15
N GLN A 64 2.51 -12.81 -0.96
CA GLN A 64 3.74 -12.98 -1.76
C GLN A 64 3.43 -13.05 -3.25
N ARG A 65 2.52 -13.94 -3.65
CA ARG A 65 2.13 -14.10 -5.06
C ARG A 65 1.49 -12.83 -5.62
N ILE A 66 0.50 -12.27 -4.92
CA ILE A 66 -0.22 -11.08 -5.41
C ILE A 66 0.68 -9.86 -5.46
N LEU A 67 1.66 -9.75 -4.55
CA LEU A 67 2.62 -8.66 -4.56
C LEU A 67 3.49 -8.67 -5.83
N LEU A 68 3.88 -9.85 -6.29
CA LEU A 68 4.64 -10.03 -7.54
C LEU A 68 3.78 -9.78 -8.78
N ASP A 69 2.54 -10.30 -8.81
CA ASP A 69 1.69 -10.24 -9.99
C ASP A 69 0.94 -8.89 -10.13
N GLN A 70 0.41 -8.37 -9.01
CA GLN A 70 -0.60 -7.31 -8.95
C GLN A 70 -0.46 -6.50 -7.64
N PRO A 71 0.62 -5.69 -7.48
CA PRO A 71 0.95 -5.05 -6.21
C PRO A 71 -0.16 -4.15 -5.65
N SER A 72 -0.96 -3.50 -6.50
CA SER A 72 -2.11 -2.69 -6.05
C SER A 72 -3.16 -3.52 -5.31
N LYS A 73 -3.30 -4.80 -5.66
CA LYS A 73 -4.23 -5.73 -4.98
C LYS A 73 -3.62 -6.37 -3.74
N ALA A 74 -2.30 -6.31 -3.56
CA ALA A 74 -1.62 -6.77 -2.35
C ALA A 74 -1.84 -5.80 -1.18
N THR A 75 -1.84 -4.49 -1.44
CA THR A 75 -2.05 -3.42 -0.45
C THR A 75 -3.22 -3.69 0.52
N PRO A 76 -4.47 -3.91 0.07
CA PRO A 76 -5.58 -4.16 0.98
C PRO A 76 -5.42 -5.45 1.81
N LEU A 77 -4.81 -6.50 1.24
CA LEU A 77 -4.55 -7.76 1.94
C LEU A 77 -3.49 -7.60 3.04
N ILE A 78 -2.47 -6.78 2.78
CA ILE A 78 -1.44 -6.45 3.77
C ILE A 78 -2.07 -5.70 4.95
N LEU A 79 -2.87 -4.66 4.68
CA LEU A 79 -3.57 -3.91 5.72
C LEU A 79 -4.52 -4.80 6.53
N GLU A 80 -5.28 -5.66 5.86
CA GLU A 80 -6.17 -6.62 6.54
C GLU A 80 -5.39 -7.58 7.44
N ALA A 81 -4.28 -8.12 6.95
CA ALA A 81 -3.41 -9.01 7.72
C ALA A 81 -2.84 -8.31 8.96
N LEU A 82 -2.47 -7.04 8.84
CA LEU A 82 -2.00 -6.20 9.94
C LEU A 82 -3.11 -5.85 10.94
N GLY A 83 -4.38 -6.11 10.61
CA GLY A 83 -5.55 -5.85 11.47
C GLY A 83 -6.33 -4.59 11.11
N TYR A 84 -5.89 -3.84 10.10
CA TYR A 84 -6.54 -2.62 9.62
C TYR A 84 -7.63 -2.93 8.60
N ARG A 85 -8.69 -3.58 9.09
CA ARG A 85 -9.80 -4.06 8.26
C ARG A 85 -10.85 -2.99 8.05
N THR A 86 -11.69 -3.21 7.02
CA THR A 86 -12.90 -2.41 6.74
C THR A 86 -12.61 -0.90 6.73
N PRO A 87 -11.84 -0.41 5.74
CA PRO A 87 -11.58 1.01 5.63
C PRO A 87 -12.91 1.77 5.51
N LYS A 88 -13.01 2.85 6.27
CA LYS A 88 -14.19 3.69 6.38
C LYS A 88 -13.81 5.13 6.07
N ARG A 89 -14.84 5.96 5.88
CA ARG A 89 -14.67 7.40 5.81
C ARG A 89 -14.16 7.92 7.16
N VAL A 90 -13.08 8.66 7.13
CA VAL A 90 -12.45 9.32 8.27
C VAL A 90 -12.30 10.80 7.92
N THR A 91 -12.57 11.64 8.90
CA THR A 91 -12.63 13.08 8.73
C THR A 91 -11.69 13.74 9.74
N PHE A 92 -10.96 14.75 9.29
CA PHE A 92 -10.06 15.56 10.09
C PHE A 92 -10.44 17.03 9.92
N GLU A 93 -10.65 17.72 11.03
CA GLU A 93 -10.74 19.17 11.02
C GLU A 93 -9.34 19.75 10.91
N THR A 94 -9.12 20.64 9.94
CA THR A 94 -7.84 21.32 9.71
C THR A 94 -8.07 22.82 9.58
N ALA A 95 -7.02 23.62 9.75
CA ALA A 95 -7.09 25.07 9.51
C ALA A 95 -7.54 25.44 8.07
N GLN A 96 -7.41 24.52 7.11
CA GLN A 96 -7.76 24.74 5.71
C GLN A 96 -9.18 24.24 5.35
N GLY A 97 -9.90 23.62 6.28
CA GLY A 97 -11.21 23.00 6.06
C GLY A 97 -11.25 21.54 6.49
N GLN A 98 -12.39 20.88 6.22
CA GLN A 98 -12.63 19.50 6.63
C GLN A 98 -12.01 18.53 5.62
N LEU A 99 -10.94 17.83 6.00
CA LEU A 99 -10.26 16.82 5.19
C LEU A 99 -10.95 15.46 5.37
N GLU A 100 -11.43 14.87 4.28
CA GLU A 100 -12.11 13.57 4.29
C GLU A 100 -11.36 12.55 3.42
N LEU A 101 -11.13 11.35 3.97
CA LEU A 101 -10.43 10.27 3.30
C LEU A 101 -10.97 8.89 3.70
N THR A 102 -10.59 7.85 2.95
CA THR A 102 -10.93 6.46 3.28
C THR A 102 -9.74 5.74 3.91
N ALA A 103 -9.88 5.36 5.19
CA ALA A 103 -8.85 4.72 5.99
C ALA A 103 -9.42 3.73 7.01
N SER A 104 -8.57 2.81 7.48
CA SER A 104 -8.86 1.99 8.66
C SER A 104 -8.23 2.65 9.89
N THR A 105 -8.88 2.56 11.06
CA THR A 105 -8.37 3.19 12.29
C THR A 105 -8.32 2.18 13.43
N SER A 106 -7.22 2.11 14.16
CA SER A 106 -7.10 1.29 15.39
C SER A 106 -6.06 1.93 16.32
N ASP A 107 -6.36 2.03 17.61
CA ASP A 107 -5.39 2.38 18.66
C ASP A 107 -4.50 3.60 18.36
N GLY A 108 -5.10 4.70 17.89
CA GLY A 108 -4.37 5.94 17.56
C GLY A 108 -3.60 5.90 16.23
N VAL A 109 -3.77 4.84 15.45
CA VAL A 109 -3.21 4.69 14.10
C VAL A 109 -4.29 4.89 13.04
N VAL A 110 -3.95 5.66 12.02
CA VAL A 110 -4.71 5.77 10.76
C VAL A 110 -3.95 4.99 9.69
N ALA A 111 -4.58 4.01 9.06
CA ALA A 111 -3.96 3.17 8.05
C ALA A 111 -4.53 3.47 6.65
N LEU A 112 -3.64 3.86 5.74
CA LEU A 112 -3.92 4.31 4.39
C LEU A 112 -3.39 3.31 3.35
N ALA A 113 -4.19 3.11 2.30
CA ALA A 113 -3.73 2.46 1.09
C ALA A 113 -3.25 3.53 0.10
N ALA A 114 -2.14 3.28 -0.57
CA ALA A 114 -1.59 4.11 -1.63
C ALA A 114 -1.33 3.27 -2.89
N GLU A 115 -1.14 3.97 -4.01
CA GLU A 115 -0.64 3.38 -5.25
C GLU A 115 0.71 2.69 -4.98
N PRO A 116 0.98 1.53 -5.60
CA PRO A 116 2.28 0.88 -5.46
C PRO A 116 3.41 1.76 -5.96
N VAL A 117 4.53 1.70 -5.25
CA VAL A 117 5.76 2.40 -5.63
C VAL A 117 6.89 1.39 -5.79
N ALA A 118 7.83 1.68 -6.71
CA ALA A 118 9.07 0.90 -6.80
C ALA A 118 10.07 1.41 -5.76
N ASP A 119 10.16 2.73 -5.62
CA ASP A 119 11.05 3.42 -4.69
C ASP A 119 10.28 4.28 -3.68
N ILE A 120 10.84 4.42 -2.47
CA ILE A 120 10.21 5.19 -1.39
C ILE A 120 10.04 6.68 -1.74
N SER A 121 10.96 7.26 -2.53
CA SER A 121 10.93 8.67 -2.95
C SER A 121 9.71 9.02 -3.81
N GLU A 122 9.06 8.03 -4.41
CA GLU A 122 7.80 8.22 -5.14
C GLU A 122 6.66 8.61 -4.19
N LEU A 123 6.63 8.11 -2.95
CA LEU A 123 5.61 8.51 -1.96
C LEU A 123 5.70 10.00 -1.60
N GLU A 124 6.90 10.56 -1.70
CA GLU A 124 7.17 11.96 -1.41
C GLU A 124 6.59 12.87 -2.52
N THR A 125 6.66 12.40 -3.77
CA THR A 125 6.51 13.24 -4.95
C THR A 125 5.31 12.86 -5.84
N THR A 126 5.22 11.59 -6.26
CA THR A 126 4.37 11.15 -7.38
C THR A 126 3.25 10.20 -6.98
N ALA A 127 3.44 9.34 -5.99
CA ALA A 127 2.44 8.38 -5.57
C ALA A 127 1.23 9.06 -4.93
N ARG A 128 0.05 8.50 -5.14
CA ARG A 128 -1.21 9.02 -4.62
C ARG A 128 -1.89 8.03 -3.67
N PRO A 129 -2.78 8.50 -2.77
CA PRO A 129 -3.64 7.61 -2.01
C PRO A 129 -4.50 6.76 -2.95
N ALA A 130 -4.70 5.49 -2.61
CA ALA A 130 -5.46 4.56 -3.45
C ALA A 130 -6.97 4.88 -3.48
N ASN A 131 -7.44 5.64 -2.49
CA ASN A 131 -8.81 6.11 -2.40
C ASN A 131 -8.86 7.63 -2.56
N THR A 132 -10.03 8.11 -2.98
CA THR A 132 -10.29 9.54 -3.10
C THR A 132 -10.13 10.25 -1.76
N VAL A 133 -9.47 11.41 -1.79
CA VAL A 133 -9.35 12.36 -0.70
C VAL A 133 -10.01 13.65 -1.12
N THR A 134 -10.81 14.23 -0.24
CA THR A 134 -11.50 15.50 -0.47
C THR A 134 -11.26 16.46 0.68
N ARG A 135 -11.47 17.75 0.41
CA ARG A 135 -11.60 18.79 1.42
C ARG A 135 -12.83 19.61 1.11
N ASP A 136 -13.73 19.72 2.08
CA ASP A 136 -15.01 20.41 1.92
C ASP A 136 -15.70 19.98 0.61
N GLU A 137 -15.81 18.65 0.42
CA GLU A 137 -16.36 17.98 -0.78
C GLU A 137 -15.57 18.20 -2.09
N THR A 138 -14.51 19.01 -2.07
CA THR A 138 -13.64 19.26 -3.22
C THR A 138 -12.54 18.22 -3.30
N TRP A 139 -12.38 17.59 -4.47
CA TRP A 139 -11.33 16.60 -4.70
C TRP A 139 -9.92 17.17 -4.50
N LEU A 140 -9.09 16.44 -3.74
CA LEU A 140 -7.68 16.79 -3.48
C LEU A 140 -6.68 15.75 -3.99
N ALA A 141 -7.00 14.45 -3.92
CA ALA A 141 -6.08 13.37 -4.31
C ALA A 141 -6.76 12.01 -4.54
N GLY A 142 -5.97 11.08 -5.10
CA GLY A 142 -6.36 9.69 -5.36
C GLY A 142 -6.94 9.45 -6.75
N PRO A 143 -7.49 8.25 -7.03
CA PRO A 143 -8.17 7.99 -8.29
C PRO A 143 -9.31 9.01 -8.45
N PRO A 144 -9.54 9.51 -9.69
CA PRO A 144 -10.65 10.42 -9.92
C PRO A 144 -11.94 9.72 -9.48
N PRO A 145 -12.85 10.43 -8.80
CA PRO A 145 -14.18 9.88 -8.55
C PRO A 145 -14.77 9.48 -9.90
N ARG A 146 -15.28 8.25 -10.00
CA ARG A 146 -15.99 7.81 -11.20
C ARG A 146 -17.20 8.74 -11.35
N SER A 147 -17.31 9.44 -12.48
CA SER A 147 -18.50 10.18 -12.86
C SER A 147 -19.69 9.23 -12.76
N THR A 148 -20.71 9.60 -11.99
CA THR A 148 -21.96 8.84 -11.87
C THR A 148 -22.80 8.88 -13.17
N ASP A 149 -22.31 9.52 -14.23
CA ASP A 149 -23.00 9.66 -15.52
C ASP A 149 -22.71 8.51 -16.51
N ASP A 150 -21.76 7.61 -16.25
CA ASP A 150 -21.47 6.48 -17.17
C ASP A 150 -22.22 5.18 -16.79
N ALA A 151 -23.32 5.30 -16.05
CA ALA A 151 -24.27 4.21 -15.86
C ALA A 151 -25.35 4.26 -16.96
N GLU A 152 -24.96 4.16 -18.24
CA GLU A 152 -25.92 3.97 -19.32
C GLU A 152 -25.59 2.73 -20.17
N THR A 153 -26.35 1.67 -19.87
CA THR A 153 -27.02 0.81 -20.86
C THR A 153 -26.16 0.20 -21.97
N THR A 154 -25.70 -1.03 -21.74
CA THR A 154 -25.63 -2.03 -22.82
C THR A 154 -26.80 -3.02 -22.69
N GLY A 155 -28.01 -2.51 -22.90
CA GLY A 155 -28.98 -3.24 -23.72
C GLY A 155 -28.62 -2.93 -25.19
N ILE A 156 -28.74 -3.81 -26.17
CA ILE A 156 -29.94 -4.55 -26.55
C ILE A 156 -29.53 -5.70 -27.50
N ALA A 157 -30.17 -6.85 -27.25
CA ALA A 157 -30.66 -7.91 -28.15
C ALA A 157 -29.79 -8.66 -29.19
N ALA A 158 -29.93 -9.97 -29.05
CA ALA A 158 -30.00 -11.03 -30.07
C ALA A 158 -30.48 -10.64 -31.48
N GLY A 159 -29.87 -11.29 -32.48
CA GLY A 159 -30.38 -11.42 -33.85
C GLY A 159 -29.48 -12.31 -34.71
N SER A 160 -29.98 -13.49 -35.09
CA SER A 160 -29.34 -14.53 -35.91
C SER A 160 -28.95 -14.12 -37.34
N GLU A 161 -27.93 -14.82 -37.85
CA GLU A 161 -27.60 -15.28 -39.22
C GLU A 161 -28.17 -14.55 -40.46
N VAL A 162 -27.28 -14.23 -41.43
CA VAL A 162 -27.38 -14.66 -42.85
C VAL A 162 -25.97 -14.74 -43.49
N LEU A 163 -25.71 -15.84 -44.22
CA LEU A 163 -24.57 -16.14 -45.12
C LEU A 163 -24.79 -15.63 -46.56
N ALA A 164 -23.73 -15.10 -47.21
CA ALA A 164 -23.38 -15.11 -48.66
C ALA A 164 -22.40 -13.93 -48.91
N GLY A 165 -21.32 -13.94 -49.70
CA GLY A 165 -20.77 -14.80 -50.75
C GLY A 165 -20.16 -13.88 -51.85
N ALA A 166 -18.93 -14.17 -52.32
CA ALA A 166 -18.25 -13.74 -53.56
C ALA A 166 -17.07 -12.72 -53.50
N ASP A 167 -16.06 -13.06 -54.32
CA ASP A 167 -14.66 -12.64 -54.40
C ASP A 167 -14.37 -11.26 -55.07
N THR A 168 -13.16 -10.68 -54.85
CA THR A 168 -12.14 -10.31 -55.87
C THR A 168 -10.93 -9.52 -55.30
N ASN A 169 -9.78 -9.61 -56.00
CA ASN A 169 -8.37 -9.29 -55.65
C ASN A 169 -8.00 -7.81 -55.31
N GLY A 170 -6.90 -7.63 -54.53
CA GLY A 170 -6.32 -6.37 -53.96
C GLY A 170 -5.53 -5.44 -54.91
N PRO A 171 -4.44 -4.72 -54.52
CA PRO A 171 -3.73 -4.53 -53.23
C PRO A 171 -3.60 -3.03 -52.80
N THR A 172 -2.58 -2.66 -51.99
CA THR A 172 -2.14 -1.31 -51.51
C THR A 172 -3.00 -0.66 -50.39
N ASP A 173 -2.49 0.03 -49.37
CA ASP A 173 -1.19 0.61 -49.01
C ASP A 173 -1.21 0.89 -47.48
N ALA A 174 -0.04 1.06 -46.88
CA ALA A 174 0.25 1.28 -45.47
C ALA A 174 -0.61 2.36 -44.79
N GLY A 175 -1.47 1.92 -43.86
CA GLY A 175 -2.27 2.78 -42.98
C GLY A 175 -1.86 2.60 -41.52
N LYS A 176 -0.74 3.23 -41.15
CA LYS A 176 -0.36 3.74 -39.82
C LYS A 176 -1.29 3.32 -38.68
N ASP A 177 -0.83 2.35 -37.88
CA ASP A 177 -1.31 2.08 -36.53
C ASP A 177 -1.29 3.38 -35.72
N THR A 178 -2.42 4.07 -35.72
CA THR A 178 -2.72 5.08 -34.71
C THR A 178 -3.14 4.26 -33.51
N ALA A 179 -2.15 3.70 -32.81
CA ALA A 179 -2.30 3.38 -31.41
C ALA A 179 -2.77 4.68 -30.77
N ASP A 180 -4.07 4.73 -30.49
CA ASP A 180 -4.70 5.78 -29.73
C ASP A 180 -4.04 5.73 -28.36
N SER A 181 -2.91 6.42 -28.29
CA SER A 181 -2.43 7.10 -27.12
C SER A 181 -3.60 7.99 -26.69
N VAL A 182 -4.54 7.40 -25.94
CA VAL A 182 -5.21 8.12 -24.87
C VAL A 182 -4.11 8.44 -23.87
N ALA A 183 -3.29 9.41 -24.25
CA ALA A 183 -2.57 10.27 -23.36
C ALA A 183 -3.68 10.82 -22.47
N ALA A 184 -3.89 10.15 -21.34
CA ALA A 184 -4.69 10.68 -20.27
C ALA A 184 -4.21 12.11 -20.10
N THR A 185 -5.11 13.06 -20.35
CA THR A 185 -4.93 14.48 -20.08
C THR A 185 -4.07 14.61 -18.84
N PRO A 186 -3.03 15.46 -18.81
CA PRO A 186 -2.23 15.61 -17.59
C PRO A 186 -3.17 16.10 -16.49
N ARG A 187 -3.67 15.16 -15.68
CA ARG A 187 -4.61 15.42 -14.60
C ARG A 187 -3.80 16.15 -13.56
N GLY A 188 -3.97 17.46 -13.47
CA GLY A 188 -3.22 18.31 -12.56
C GLY A 188 -3.20 17.74 -11.14
N GLY A 189 -2.00 17.55 -10.61
CA GLY A 189 -1.64 18.06 -9.28
C GLY A 189 -2.35 17.50 -8.04
N GLY A 190 -2.86 16.26 -8.04
CA GLY A 190 -3.32 15.64 -6.78
C GLY A 190 -2.22 15.61 -5.71
N LEU A 191 -2.58 15.63 -4.41
CA LEU A 191 -1.60 15.58 -3.31
C LEU A 191 -0.82 14.25 -3.32
N SER A 192 0.51 14.32 -3.16
CA SER A 192 1.31 13.13 -2.88
C SER A 192 0.97 12.57 -1.51
N VAL A 193 1.32 11.30 -1.28
CA VAL A 193 1.12 10.65 0.02
C VAL A 193 1.76 11.47 1.15
N PHE A 194 3.00 11.93 0.99
CA PHE A 194 3.66 12.71 2.04
C PHE A 194 2.99 14.05 2.31
N LYS A 195 2.49 14.73 1.26
CA LYS A 195 1.69 15.95 1.47
C LYS A 195 0.40 15.64 2.23
N LEU A 196 -0.26 14.53 1.92
CA LEU A 196 -1.44 14.08 2.67
C LEU A 196 -1.10 13.78 4.15
N LEU A 197 0.02 13.12 4.43
CA LEU A 197 0.47 12.88 5.82
C LEU A 197 0.66 14.19 6.58
N THR A 198 1.28 15.20 5.95
CA THR A 198 1.42 16.53 6.53
C THR A 198 0.06 17.16 6.83
N GLU A 199 -0.91 17.09 5.92
CA GLU A 199 -2.27 17.61 6.18
C GLU A 199 -2.97 16.88 7.33
N ILE A 200 -2.81 15.55 7.44
CA ILE A 200 -3.38 14.75 8.55
C ILE A 200 -2.76 15.15 9.89
N PHE A 201 -1.43 15.37 9.95
CA PHE A 201 -0.76 15.77 11.19
C PHE A 201 -0.95 17.24 11.57
N LEU A 202 -1.40 18.08 10.63
CA LEU A 202 -1.81 19.46 10.88
C LEU A 202 -3.29 19.58 11.29
N ALA A 203 -4.02 18.47 11.38
CA ALA A 203 -5.37 18.46 11.91
C ALA A 203 -5.43 18.92 13.37
N ASP A 204 -6.60 19.37 13.81
CA ASP A 204 -6.85 19.78 15.21
C ASP A 204 -6.68 18.60 16.18
N GLU A 205 -7.11 17.40 15.76
CA GLU A 205 -6.95 16.14 16.48
C GLU A 205 -6.16 15.13 15.63
N PRO A 206 -4.83 15.29 15.53
CA PRO A 206 -4.00 14.43 14.67
C PRO A 206 -3.78 13.05 15.32
N PRO A 207 -3.76 11.97 14.52
CA PRO A 207 -3.47 10.62 15.03
C PRO A 207 -2.03 10.54 15.56
N VAL A 208 -1.75 9.53 16.39
CA VAL A 208 -0.38 9.30 16.91
C VAL A 208 0.51 8.81 15.78
N PHE A 209 0.01 7.84 15.00
CA PHE A 209 0.72 7.28 13.86
C PHE A 209 -0.15 7.27 12.61
N VAL A 210 0.50 7.35 11.45
CA VAL A 210 -0.08 6.98 10.17
C VAL A 210 0.72 5.83 9.57
N LEU A 211 0.02 4.76 9.20
CA LEU A 211 0.57 3.62 8.47
C LEU A 211 0.16 3.76 7.00
N VAL A 212 1.11 3.77 6.08
CA VAL A 212 0.83 3.70 4.64
C VAL A 212 1.25 2.34 4.11
N ALA A 213 0.39 1.69 3.34
CA ALA A 213 0.73 0.53 2.53
C ALA A 213 0.65 0.89 1.03
N ALA A 214 1.74 0.65 0.30
CA ALA A 214 1.95 1.05 -1.08
C ALA A 214 2.56 -0.11 -1.88
N GLY A 215 1.78 -1.18 -2.06
CA GLY A 215 2.26 -2.42 -2.68
C GLY A 215 3.32 -3.09 -1.80
N GLY A 216 4.58 -3.05 -2.25
CA GLY A 216 5.71 -3.67 -1.55
C GLY A 216 6.23 -2.85 -0.37
N TRP A 217 5.82 -1.58 -0.25
CA TRP A 217 6.30 -0.69 0.79
C TRP A 217 5.28 -0.49 1.90
N LEU A 218 5.76 -0.51 3.14
CA LEU A 218 5.05 0.01 4.31
C LEU A 218 5.80 1.22 4.86
N VAL A 219 5.08 2.28 5.22
CA VAL A 219 5.63 3.46 5.90
C VAL A 219 4.92 3.69 7.21
N VAL A 220 5.69 3.91 8.27
CA VAL A 220 5.18 4.33 9.58
C VAL A 220 5.70 5.73 9.85
N ALA A 221 4.77 6.68 9.95
CA ALA A 221 5.03 8.05 10.36
C ALA A 221 4.43 8.30 11.75
N GLU A 222 5.17 9.02 12.59
CA GLU A 222 4.75 9.42 13.93
C GLU A 222 4.55 10.94 13.96
N ARG A 223 3.45 11.40 14.56
CA ARG A 223 3.08 12.82 14.60
C ARG A 223 4.21 13.75 15.05
N ASP A 224 4.84 13.44 16.17
CA ASP A 224 5.79 14.37 16.80
C ASP A 224 7.16 14.37 16.09
N SER A 225 7.46 13.28 15.36
CA SER A 225 8.70 13.08 14.62
C SER A 225 8.58 13.48 13.15
N TRP A 226 7.37 13.50 12.59
CA TRP A 226 7.11 13.81 11.18
C TRP A 226 7.62 15.19 10.71
N PRO A 227 7.46 16.29 11.46
CA PRO A 227 7.99 17.60 11.07
C PRO A 227 9.52 17.64 10.96
N LEU A 228 10.20 16.66 11.57
CA LEU A 228 11.65 16.51 11.51
C LEU A 228 12.12 15.66 10.32
N GLY A 229 11.21 15.22 9.44
CA GLY A 229 11.51 14.35 8.29
C GLY A 229 11.57 12.86 8.64
N LYS A 230 11.28 12.49 9.88
CA LYS A 230 11.52 11.14 10.39
C LYS A 230 10.38 10.18 10.07
N TYR A 231 10.73 9.02 9.53
CA TYR A 231 9.80 7.91 9.33
C TYR A 231 10.52 6.57 9.19
N LEU A 232 9.79 5.48 9.36
CA LEU A 232 10.28 4.13 9.10
C LEU A 232 9.66 3.61 7.80
N ALA A 233 10.49 3.16 6.86
CA ALA A 233 10.03 2.48 5.66
C ALA A 233 10.47 1.01 5.68
N ILE A 234 9.58 0.12 5.23
CA ILE A 234 9.79 -1.33 5.22
C ILE A 234 9.49 -1.84 3.81
N ASN A 235 10.47 -2.47 3.18
CA ASN A 235 10.33 -3.11 1.88
C ASN A 235 9.96 -4.59 2.04
N LEU A 236 8.68 -4.90 1.90
CA LEU A 236 8.16 -6.27 1.94
C LEU A 236 8.58 -7.08 0.72
N ALA A 237 8.72 -6.48 -0.47
CA ALA A 237 9.14 -7.22 -1.66
C ALA A 237 10.53 -7.84 -1.46
N ALA A 238 11.48 -7.07 -0.91
CA ALA A 238 12.81 -7.55 -0.56
C ALA A 238 12.78 -8.71 0.48
N VAL A 239 11.84 -8.68 1.42
CA VAL A 239 11.64 -9.78 2.39
C VAL A 239 11.14 -11.05 1.70
N VAL A 240 10.21 -10.89 0.75
CA VAL A 240 9.64 -12.00 0.00
C VAL A 240 10.69 -12.69 -0.86
N GLU A 241 11.48 -11.91 -1.62
CA GLU A 241 12.54 -12.42 -2.49
C GLU A 241 13.60 -13.22 -1.71
N ARG A 242 14.04 -12.70 -0.55
CA ARG A 242 15.02 -13.41 0.30
C ARG A 242 14.49 -14.71 0.87
N ALA A 243 13.21 -14.73 1.25
CA ALA A 243 12.58 -15.94 1.74
C ALA A 243 12.52 -17.01 0.63
N ASP A 244 12.28 -16.59 -0.61
CA ASP A 244 12.28 -17.49 -1.78
C ASP A 244 13.68 -18.02 -2.08
N ILE A 245 14.72 -17.18 -2.02
CA ILE A 245 16.13 -17.61 -2.17
C ILE A 245 16.52 -18.64 -1.09
N THR A 246 16.08 -18.44 0.15
CA THR A 246 16.37 -19.38 1.25
C THR A 246 15.64 -20.71 1.03
N GLN A 247 14.37 -20.67 0.63
CA GLN A 247 13.58 -21.87 0.34
C GLN A 247 14.11 -22.63 -0.89
N ALA A 248 14.48 -21.91 -1.96
CA ALA A 248 15.10 -22.49 -3.16
C ALA A 248 16.48 -23.09 -2.85
N GLY A 249 17.27 -22.45 -1.99
CA GLY A 249 18.56 -22.94 -1.49
C GLY A 249 18.44 -24.20 -0.62
N GLU A 250 17.39 -24.32 0.18
CA GLU A 250 17.09 -25.54 0.96
C GLU A 250 16.66 -26.71 0.05
N THR A 251 15.92 -26.45 -1.03
CA THR A 251 15.59 -27.49 -2.03
C THR A 251 16.76 -27.93 -2.90
N ALA A 252 17.84 -27.15 -3.00
CA ALA A 252 19.04 -27.53 -3.77
C ALA A 252 19.98 -28.51 -3.02
N HIS A 253 19.79 -28.69 -1.71
CA HIS A 253 20.57 -29.61 -0.87
C HIS A 253 19.83 -30.91 -0.48
N ALA A 254 18.65 -31.14 -1.04
CA ALA A 254 17.90 -32.37 -0.87
C ALA A 254 17.87 -33.19 -2.18
N VAL A 255 19.03 -33.70 -2.60
CA VAL A 255 19.17 -34.80 -3.58
C VAL A 255 20.24 -35.77 -3.10
#